data_AF-A0A2V9IC13-F1
#
_entry.id   AF-A0A2V9IC13-F1
#
_cell.length_a   1.000
_cell.length_b   1.000
_cell.length_c   1.000
_cell.angle_alpha   90.00
_cell.angle_beta   90.00
_cell.angle_gamma   90.00
#
_symmetry.space_group_name_H-M   'P 1'
#
loop_
_entity.id
_entity.type
_entity.pdbx_description
1 polymer ?
#
loop_
_entity_poly.entity_id
_entity_poly.type
_entity_poly.pdbx_seq_one_letter_code
_entity_poly.pdbx_strand_id
1 'polypeptide(L)'
;MRPFLGMFLLSLACLTSPGRAGDSLVVEGGPADTGYNVGSTATIRAGLKGIQGDPARYSVFADIQYTGTTAVASVEMDRQPRSMPDELRYEARWPVPADAPTGVYTVTVHVEDRSTRETVATRKLRSFAVYRKLVRIARVNLDKTFYSPGETIQCETVLENLTDREIGGLRVEFSNANYPWIATFSGEANLSGKQPENPALALKVLRANLSLPARGETTLPMMPAGTAAFLQGTQVAVLGAGGPARHEKIPPPEVDQYTVAVWNADRTVLYDMQFSPRAIVRDPNRDLPKPYSNNFTHPYNTDIDFTKYREFYAPGQTSRADAKTEIAANNLPSSLLVFCPHEDDEHPWAGLIRAMVEASRPVRVVFFTGGDVGACERYYSKPCGPNEAREFGMVRMEESAEALEHIGLTRDKVTFLGLPDGGSGAIWSEHVKGSNPFLSIYLATDHAPYENVLKPNLPYARDAVIDVVKQIIQDFRPAMIATPHPDERHVDHRTANWFAIKACQELLREKHIDPGTIVLADQAYGAGGFKPAPYHYEKYPVYLSGEAAALKQEMGWIYQSQDGNIDEGMKRTFAELPREEVHYRIVDWQEHEGWNE
;
A
#
# COMPACT_ATOMS: atom_id res chain seq x y z
N MET A 1 -75.98 15.03 37.52
CA MET A 1 -74.88 16.01 37.36
C MET A 1 -73.67 15.48 38.12
N ARG A 2 -72.53 15.26 37.43
CA ARG A 2 -71.16 15.00 37.93
C ARG A 2 -70.87 13.72 38.75
N PRO A 3 -69.67 13.10 38.57
CA PRO A 3 -69.25 11.91 39.31
C PRO A 3 -68.45 12.26 40.58
N PHE A 4 -68.41 11.30 41.50
CA PHE A 4 -67.80 11.39 42.82
C PHE A 4 -66.34 10.91 42.86
N LEU A 5 -65.60 11.57 43.74
CA LEU A 5 -64.16 11.52 44.02
C LEU A 5 -63.83 10.40 45.03
N GLY A 6 -62.66 9.76 44.87
CA GLY A 6 -62.09 8.86 45.88
C GLY A 6 -60.58 8.69 45.65
N MET A 7 -59.80 9.42 46.43
CA MET A 7 -58.34 9.52 46.40
C MET A 7 -57.72 8.48 47.37
N PHE A 8 -56.66 7.78 46.98
CA PHE A 8 -55.74 7.15 47.95
C PHE A 8 -54.29 7.10 47.44
N LEU A 9 -53.40 7.33 48.40
CA LEU A 9 -51.99 7.69 48.29
C LEU A 9 -51.01 6.53 48.01
N LEU A 10 -49.86 6.93 47.46
CA LEU A 10 -48.54 6.29 47.42
C LEU A 10 -48.04 5.79 48.80
N SER A 11 -47.35 4.63 48.85
CA SER A 11 -45.87 4.50 48.96
C SER A 11 -45.35 3.18 49.59
N LEU A 12 -44.36 2.60 48.90
CA LEU A 12 -43.16 1.84 49.34
C LEU A 12 -43.24 0.55 50.19
N ALA A 13 -42.81 -0.58 49.60
CA ALA A 13 -41.96 -1.59 50.26
C ALA A 13 -41.20 -2.43 49.22
N CYS A 14 -39.87 -2.51 49.39
CA CYS A 14 -38.89 -3.20 48.57
C CYS A 14 -39.08 -4.72 48.52
N LEU A 15 -39.03 -5.29 47.32
CA LEU A 15 -38.56 -6.67 47.10
C LEU A 15 -37.22 -6.58 46.37
N THR A 16 -36.17 -6.98 47.09
CA THR A 16 -34.81 -7.13 46.61
C THR A 16 -34.75 -8.25 45.57
N SER A 17 -34.37 -7.92 44.33
CA SER A 17 -33.82 -8.91 43.41
C SER A 17 -32.32 -9.09 43.72
N PRO A 18 -31.82 -10.33 43.91
CA PRO A 18 -30.40 -10.58 44.04
C PRO A 18 -29.72 -10.41 42.67
N GLY A 19 -28.43 -10.09 42.70
CA GLY A 19 -27.72 -9.47 41.59
C GLY A 19 -27.41 -10.34 40.37
N ARG A 20 -27.00 -9.65 39.30
CA ARG A 20 -25.79 -9.94 38.51
C ARG A 20 -25.42 -8.70 37.71
N ALA A 21 -24.43 -7.96 38.20
CA ALA A 21 -23.52 -7.25 37.33
C ALA A 21 -22.69 -8.36 36.64
N GLY A 22 -23.02 -8.67 35.39
CA GLY A 22 -22.22 -9.55 34.55
C GLY A 22 -21.61 -8.71 33.45
N ASP A 23 -20.28 -8.62 33.41
CA ASP A 23 -19.56 -8.13 32.25
C ASP A 23 -20.02 -8.96 31.04
N SER A 24 -20.71 -8.32 30.11
CA SER A 24 -21.25 -8.98 28.93
C SER A 24 -20.11 -9.41 28.00
N LEU A 25 -20.09 -10.68 27.60
CA LEU A 25 -19.22 -11.16 26.53
C LEU A 25 -19.35 -10.25 25.30
N VAL A 26 -18.22 -9.69 24.84
CA VAL A 26 -18.19 -8.81 23.67
C VAL A 26 -17.60 -9.56 22.49
N VAL A 27 -18.32 -9.54 21.38
CA VAL A 27 -17.86 -10.10 20.10
C VAL A 27 -17.50 -8.97 19.15
N GLU A 28 -16.32 -9.02 18.57
CA GLU A 28 -15.85 -8.07 17.55
C GLU A 28 -15.25 -8.81 16.36
N GLY A 29 -15.30 -8.23 15.16
CA GLY A 29 -14.67 -8.82 13.98
C GLY A 29 -15.48 -8.62 12.70
N GLY A 30 -15.25 -9.50 11.73
CA GLY A 30 -15.94 -9.47 10.46
C GLY A 30 -15.35 -10.42 9.42
N PRO A 31 -15.92 -10.42 8.21
CA PRO A 31 -15.35 -11.08 7.05
C PRO A 31 -13.96 -10.51 6.74
N ALA A 32 -13.03 -11.37 6.30
CA ALA A 32 -11.67 -10.97 5.96
C ALA A 32 -11.61 -10.07 4.71
N ASP A 33 -12.59 -10.18 3.82
CA ASP A 33 -12.74 -9.39 2.60
C ASP A 33 -14.13 -8.72 2.54
N THR A 34 -14.33 -7.82 1.59
CA THR A 34 -15.60 -7.16 1.29
C THR A 34 -16.44 -7.95 0.30
N GLY A 35 -15.83 -8.89 -0.45
CA GLY A 35 -16.59 -9.80 -1.29
C GLY A 35 -15.86 -11.08 -1.69
N TYR A 36 -16.63 -12.11 -2.01
CA TYR A 36 -16.16 -13.46 -2.35
C TYR A 36 -16.84 -13.95 -3.62
N ASN A 37 -16.12 -14.73 -4.42
CA ASN A 37 -16.73 -15.41 -5.56
C ASN A 37 -17.53 -16.63 -5.09
N VAL A 38 -18.60 -17.00 -5.78
CA VAL A 38 -19.25 -18.31 -5.59
C VAL A 38 -18.24 -19.45 -5.78
N GLY A 39 -18.33 -20.48 -4.94
CA GLY A 39 -17.38 -21.59 -4.93
C GLY A 39 -16.03 -21.30 -4.25
N SER A 40 -15.78 -20.05 -3.81
CA SER A 40 -14.62 -19.71 -2.98
C SER A 40 -14.93 -19.89 -1.49
N THR A 41 -13.93 -19.70 -0.62
CA THR A 41 -14.10 -19.81 0.83
C THR A 41 -14.16 -18.41 1.45
N ALA A 42 -15.30 -18.08 2.07
CA ALA A 42 -15.44 -16.88 2.87
C ALA A 42 -14.84 -17.09 4.26
N THR A 43 -13.83 -16.29 4.59
CA THR A 43 -13.19 -16.33 5.92
C THR A 43 -13.80 -15.27 6.82
N ILE A 44 -14.30 -15.69 7.99
CA ILE A 44 -14.91 -14.80 8.99
C ILE A 44 -14.08 -14.91 10.26
N ARG A 45 -13.70 -13.77 10.83
CA ARG A 45 -12.92 -13.70 12.06
C ARG A 45 -13.71 -13.02 13.15
N ALA A 46 -13.64 -13.57 14.36
CA ALA A 46 -14.26 -13.01 15.55
C ALA A 46 -13.31 -13.07 16.74
N GLY A 47 -13.24 -11.99 17.50
CA GLY A 47 -12.63 -11.90 18.83
C GLY A 47 -13.72 -11.93 19.89
N LEU A 48 -13.52 -12.73 20.93
CA LEU A 48 -14.39 -12.86 22.09
C LEU A 48 -13.66 -12.31 23.32
N LYS A 49 -14.21 -11.25 23.92
CA LYS A 49 -13.69 -10.57 25.13
C LYS A 49 -14.67 -10.70 26.29
N GLY A 50 -14.19 -10.51 27.52
CA GLY A 50 -15.02 -10.59 28.74
C GLY A 50 -15.29 -12.03 29.20
N ILE A 51 -14.34 -12.93 28.97
CA ILE A 51 -14.47 -14.37 29.24
C ILE A 51 -14.30 -14.63 30.73
N GLN A 52 -15.34 -15.20 31.34
CA GLN A 52 -15.30 -15.66 32.73
C GLN A 52 -15.17 -17.19 32.80
N GLY A 53 -14.18 -17.68 33.54
CA GLY A 53 -13.94 -19.11 33.75
C GLY A 53 -13.14 -19.76 32.62
N ASP A 54 -13.39 -21.04 32.38
CA ASP A 54 -12.64 -21.83 31.39
C ASP A 54 -12.91 -21.33 29.94
N PRO A 55 -11.87 -20.91 29.19
CA PRO A 55 -11.95 -20.58 27.76
C PRO A 55 -12.59 -21.67 26.89
N ALA A 56 -12.52 -22.94 27.29
CA ALA A 56 -13.14 -24.05 26.56
C ALA A 56 -14.68 -24.10 26.73
N ARG A 57 -15.25 -23.29 27.62
CA ARG A 57 -16.69 -23.23 27.90
C ARG A 57 -17.53 -22.76 26.72
N TYR A 58 -16.97 -21.97 25.81
CA TYR A 58 -17.72 -21.31 24.75
C TYR A 58 -17.54 -22.00 23.39
N SER A 59 -18.64 -22.19 22.67
CA SER A 59 -18.65 -22.45 21.22
C SER A 59 -19.06 -21.16 20.51
N VAL A 60 -18.37 -20.81 19.43
CA VAL A 60 -18.65 -19.59 18.66
C VAL A 60 -19.05 -20.01 17.26
N PHE A 61 -20.12 -19.43 16.75
CA PHE A 61 -20.68 -19.76 15.44
C PHE A 61 -20.83 -18.49 14.60
N ALA A 62 -20.63 -18.62 13.29
CA ALA A 62 -20.93 -17.59 12.31
C ALA A 62 -22.19 -17.98 11.53
N ASP A 63 -23.26 -17.22 11.72
CA ASP A 63 -24.51 -17.31 10.97
C ASP A 63 -24.47 -16.41 9.75
N ILE A 64 -24.55 -17.02 8.58
CA ILE A 64 -24.38 -16.37 7.29
C ILE A 64 -25.71 -16.45 6.55
N GLN A 65 -26.22 -15.29 6.14
CA GLN A 65 -27.55 -15.17 5.58
C GLN A 65 -27.53 -14.26 4.36
N TYR A 66 -28.12 -14.71 3.25
CA TYR A 66 -28.36 -13.84 2.11
C TYR A 66 -29.43 -12.81 2.49
N THR A 67 -29.10 -11.52 2.32
CA THR A 67 -29.93 -10.41 2.82
C THR A 67 -31.35 -10.50 2.26
N GLY A 68 -32.35 -10.44 3.16
CA GLY A 68 -33.77 -10.51 2.78
C GLY A 68 -34.36 -11.92 2.70
N THR A 69 -33.57 -12.97 3.00
CA THR A 69 -34.07 -14.35 3.09
C THR A 69 -34.16 -14.81 4.55
N THR A 70 -34.64 -16.03 4.80
CA THR A 70 -34.70 -16.63 6.15
C THR A 70 -33.72 -17.80 6.33
N ALA A 71 -33.07 -18.25 5.26
CA ALA A 71 -32.11 -19.36 5.31
C ALA A 71 -30.78 -18.86 5.89
N VAL A 72 -30.28 -19.59 6.90
CA VAL A 72 -29.02 -19.29 7.58
C VAL A 72 -28.10 -20.49 7.47
N ALA A 73 -26.88 -20.27 6.99
CA ALA A 73 -25.79 -21.23 7.11
C ALA A 73 -25.03 -20.90 8.41
N SER A 74 -25.06 -21.80 9.38
CA SER A 74 -24.31 -21.64 10.64
C SER A 74 -23.05 -22.49 10.61
N VAL A 75 -21.90 -21.89 10.90
CA VAL A 75 -20.58 -22.54 10.88
C VAL A 75 -19.93 -22.37 12.26
N GLU A 76 -19.59 -23.48 12.93
CA GLU A 76 -18.78 -23.40 14.16
C GLU A 76 -17.40 -22.86 13.79
N MET A 77 -16.95 -21.86 14.54
CA MET A 77 -15.68 -21.18 14.31
C MET A 77 -14.56 -21.89 15.09
N ASP A 78 -13.43 -22.09 14.44
CA ASP A 78 -12.25 -22.70 15.03
C ASP A 78 -11.48 -21.70 15.89
N ARG A 79 -11.22 -22.08 17.14
CA ARG A 79 -10.38 -21.30 18.04
C ARG A 79 -8.93 -21.26 17.53
N GLN A 80 -8.39 -20.05 17.40
CA GLN A 80 -7.05 -19.82 16.91
C GLN A 80 -6.01 -19.89 18.04
N PRO A 81 -4.84 -20.51 17.82
CA PRO A 81 -3.81 -20.70 18.85
C PRO A 81 -3.17 -19.39 19.34
N ARG A 82 -3.25 -18.31 18.55
CA ARG A 82 -2.77 -16.97 18.90
C ARG A 82 -3.91 -16.15 19.52
N SER A 83 -4.14 -16.32 20.82
CA SER A 83 -5.09 -15.53 21.63
C SER A 83 -4.32 -14.48 22.45
N MET A 84 -4.86 -13.27 22.61
CA MET A 84 -4.33 -12.32 23.62
C MET A 84 -4.81 -12.77 25.01
N PRO A 85 -4.19 -12.33 26.12
CA PRO A 85 -4.58 -12.78 27.47
C PRO A 85 -6.09 -12.62 27.77
N ASP A 86 -6.71 -11.56 27.23
CA ASP A 86 -8.11 -11.19 27.49
C ASP A 86 -9.05 -11.34 26.27
N GLU A 87 -8.57 -11.96 25.19
CA GLU A 87 -9.34 -12.14 23.95
C GLU A 87 -9.07 -13.49 23.28
N LEU A 88 -10.12 -14.30 23.11
CA LEU A 88 -10.06 -15.50 22.30
C LEU A 88 -10.41 -15.18 20.85
N ARG A 89 -9.58 -15.67 19.93
CA ARG A 89 -9.81 -15.48 18.50
C ARG A 89 -10.37 -16.73 17.86
N TYR A 90 -11.31 -16.53 16.96
CA TYR A 90 -12.02 -17.56 16.23
C TYR A 90 -12.00 -17.25 14.73
N GLU A 91 -11.91 -18.29 13.90
CA GLU A 91 -12.02 -18.20 12.45
C GLU A 91 -13.02 -19.23 11.94
N ALA A 92 -13.97 -18.82 11.11
CA ALA A 92 -14.78 -19.74 10.32
C ALA A 92 -14.38 -19.63 8.85
N ARG A 93 -14.33 -20.77 8.19
CA ARG A 93 -14.15 -20.90 6.74
C ARG A 93 -15.43 -21.47 6.16
N TRP A 94 -16.25 -20.60 5.59
CA TRP A 94 -17.50 -20.99 4.95
C TRP A 94 -17.28 -21.19 3.44
N PRO A 95 -17.39 -22.42 2.91
CA PRO A 95 -17.36 -22.62 1.47
C PRO A 95 -18.64 -22.02 0.87
N VAL A 96 -18.51 -20.94 0.09
CA VAL A 96 -19.64 -20.30 -0.58
C VAL A 96 -20.18 -21.26 -1.63
N PRO A 97 -21.44 -21.72 -1.54
CA PRO A 97 -21.98 -22.67 -2.51
C PRO A 97 -21.86 -22.15 -3.95
N ALA A 98 -21.58 -23.04 -4.90
CA ALA A 98 -21.44 -22.65 -6.30
C ALA A 98 -22.74 -22.07 -6.90
N ASP A 99 -23.89 -22.44 -6.34
CA ASP A 99 -25.24 -21.98 -6.66
C ASP A 99 -25.74 -20.87 -5.72
N ALA A 100 -24.89 -20.35 -4.83
CA ALA A 100 -25.27 -19.29 -3.91
C ALA A 100 -25.79 -18.05 -4.65
N PRO A 101 -26.88 -17.40 -4.17
CA PRO A 101 -27.34 -16.11 -4.67
C PRO A 101 -26.22 -15.08 -4.63
N THR A 102 -26.08 -14.28 -5.68
CA THR A 102 -25.16 -13.13 -5.66
C THR A 102 -25.81 -11.93 -4.99
N GLY A 103 -25.04 -11.15 -4.25
CA GLY A 103 -25.48 -9.98 -3.51
C GLY A 103 -24.94 -9.97 -2.09
N VAL A 104 -25.58 -9.24 -1.19
CA VAL A 104 -25.04 -9.00 0.16
C VAL A 104 -25.43 -10.12 1.13
N TYR A 105 -24.45 -10.62 1.86
CA TYR A 105 -24.62 -11.58 2.95
C TYR A 105 -24.34 -10.91 4.29
N THR A 106 -25.29 -11.02 5.20
CA THR A 106 -25.11 -10.59 6.59
C THR A 106 -24.44 -11.70 7.38
N VAL A 107 -23.54 -11.32 8.28
CA VAL A 107 -22.90 -12.23 9.23
C VAL A 107 -23.34 -11.85 10.63
N THR A 108 -23.85 -12.82 11.38
CA THR A 108 -24.11 -12.70 12.82
C THR A 108 -23.28 -13.74 13.53
N VAL A 109 -22.44 -13.32 14.47
CA VAL A 109 -21.72 -14.26 15.32
C VAL A 109 -22.51 -14.45 16.61
N HIS A 110 -22.82 -15.69 16.95
CA HIS A 110 -23.41 -16.04 18.23
C HIS A 110 -22.48 -16.97 19.02
N VAL A 111 -22.55 -16.86 20.34
CA VAL A 111 -21.71 -17.60 21.28
C VAL A 111 -22.63 -18.44 22.15
N GLU A 112 -22.38 -19.74 22.19
CA GLU A 112 -23.08 -20.68 23.05
C GLU A 112 -22.21 -21.09 24.23
N ASP A 113 -22.84 -21.24 25.39
CA ASP A 113 -22.24 -21.96 26.52
C ASP A 113 -22.36 -23.48 26.26
N ARG A 114 -21.24 -24.19 26.19
CA ARG A 114 -21.21 -25.64 25.91
C ARG A 114 -21.96 -26.47 26.95
N SER A 115 -22.08 -25.99 28.18
CA SER A 115 -22.73 -26.72 29.28
C SER A 115 -24.25 -26.59 29.27
N THR A 116 -24.78 -25.42 28.91
CA THR A 116 -26.23 -25.15 28.89
C THR A 116 -26.83 -25.19 27.50
N ARG A 117 -26.00 -25.10 26.44
CA ARG A 117 -26.41 -24.90 25.04
C ARG A 117 -27.23 -23.61 24.83
N GLU A 118 -27.14 -22.66 25.75
CA GLU A 118 -27.80 -21.36 25.61
C GLU A 118 -26.88 -20.36 24.92
N THR A 119 -27.46 -19.53 24.05
CA THR A 119 -26.75 -18.39 23.45
C THR A 119 -26.50 -17.32 24.51
N VAL A 120 -25.23 -17.09 24.83
CA VAL A 120 -24.77 -16.13 25.85
C VAL A 120 -24.32 -14.79 25.27
N ALA A 121 -24.04 -14.73 23.97
CA ALA A 121 -23.77 -13.47 23.25
C ALA A 121 -24.17 -13.58 21.78
N THR A 122 -24.54 -12.46 21.18
CA THR A 122 -24.82 -12.36 19.74
C THR A 122 -24.41 -10.99 19.21
N ARG A 123 -23.75 -10.96 18.06
CA ARG A 123 -23.31 -9.73 17.41
C ARG A 123 -23.40 -9.83 15.90
N LYS A 124 -24.12 -8.88 15.30
CA LYS A 124 -24.07 -8.67 13.85
C LYS A 124 -22.75 -7.99 13.46
N LEU A 125 -22.04 -8.56 12.50
CA LEU A 125 -20.78 -8.06 11.98
C LEU A 125 -20.97 -7.37 10.62
N ARG A 126 -19.88 -6.84 10.05
CA ARG A 126 -19.87 -6.29 8.69
C ARG A 126 -20.37 -7.34 7.69
N SER A 127 -21.23 -6.92 6.78
CA SER A 127 -21.69 -7.77 5.67
C SER A 127 -20.61 -7.90 4.59
N PHE A 128 -20.74 -8.88 3.70
CA PHE A 128 -19.88 -9.05 2.53
C PHE A 128 -20.73 -9.35 1.29
N ALA A 129 -20.19 -9.10 0.11
CA ALA A 129 -20.85 -9.45 -1.15
C ALA A 129 -20.42 -10.84 -1.63
N VAL A 130 -21.35 -11.66 -2.10
CA VAL A 130 -21.02 -12.81 -2.96
C VAL A 130 -21.32 -12.40 -4.40
N TYR A 131 -20.36 -12.61 -5.29
CA TYR A 131 -20.53 -12.36 -6.70
C TYR A 131 -20.19 -13.61 -7.52
N ARG A 132 -20.53 -13.59 -8.80
CA ARG A 132 -20.24 -14.69 -9.73
C ARG A 132 -19.33 -14.19 -10.83
N LYS A 133 -18.04 -14.35 -10.60
CA LYS A 133 -16.98 -14.08 -11.57
C LYS A 133 -16.66 -15.39 -12.29
N LEU A 134 -16.83 -15.40 -13.61
CA LEU A 134 -16.67 -16.59 -14.45
C LEU A 134 -15.28 -16.67 -15.07
N VAL A 135 -14.69 -15.53 -15.40
CA VAL A 135 -13.32 -15.41 -15.92
C VAL A 135 -12.58 -14.39 -15.05
N ARG A 136 -11.29 -14.61 -14.83
CA ARG A 136 -10.40 -13.69 -14.13
C ARG A 136 -9.20 -13.35 -15.00
N ILE A 137 -8.85 -12.09 -15.08
CA ILE A 137 -7.51 -11.65 -15.49
C ILE A 137 -6.63 -11.79 -14.26
N ALA A 138 -5.76 -12.81 -14.26
CA ALA A 138 -4.85 -13.10 -13.17
C ALA A 138 -3.60 -12.23 -13.20
N ARG A 139 -3.16 -11.83 -14.40
CA ARG A 139 -1.98 -10.98 -14.60
C ARG A 139 -2.10 -10.10 -15.83
N VAL A 140 -1.57 -8.90 -15.74
CA VAL A 140 -1.32 -7.98 -16.85
C VAL A 140 0.11 -7.47 -16.68
N ASN A 141 0.98 -7.76 -17.63
CA ASN A 141 2.35 -7.24 -17.65
C ASN A 141 2.54 -6.40 -18.90
N LEU A 142 3.31 -5.33 -18.76
CA LEU A 142 3.82 -4.57 -19.89
C LEU A 142 5.27 -4.98 -20.17
N ASP A 143 5.75 -4.75 -21.38
CA ASP A 143 7.16 -4.99 -21.70
C ASP A 143 8.11 -3.99 -21.02
N LYS A 144 7.61 -2.79 -20.70
CA LYS A 144 8.39 -1.70 -20.12
C LYS A 144 7.52 -0.82 -19.23
N THR A 145 8.19 -0.04 -18.38
CA THR A 145 7.55 1.03 -17.60
C THR A 145 7.59 2.37 -18.36
N PHE A 146 8.60 2.63 -19.19
CA PHE A 146 8.77 3.93 -19.87
C PHE A 146 8.57 3.81 -21.39
N TYR A 147 7.79 4.72 -21.96
CA TYR A 147 7.50 4.77 -23.39
C TYR A 147 7.64 6.19 -23.96
N SER A 148 7.99 6.27 -25.24
CA SER A 148 7.84 7.50 -26.03
C SER A 148 6.49 7.53 -26.75
N PRO A 149 5.83 8.68 -26.97
CA PRO A 149 4.67 8.80 -27.84
C PRO A 149 4.93 8.17 -29.21
N GLY A 150 4.03 7.31 -29.64
CA GLY A 150 4.15 6.51 -30.85
C GLY A 150 4.84 5.16 -30.67
N GLU A 151 5.48 4.90 -29.52
CA GLU A 151 6.08 3.59 -29.24
C GLU A 151 4.99 2.52 -29.06
N THR A 152 5.26 1.31 -29.53
CA THR A 152 4.33 0.19 -29.35
C THR A 152 4.42 -0.32 -27.92
N ILE A 153 3.27 -0.31 -27.23
CA ILE A 153 3.12 -0.97 -25.93
C ILE A 153 2.89 -2.45 -26.20
N GLN A 154 3.67 -3.32 -25.57
CA GLN A 154 3.38 -4.75 -25.56
C GLN A 154 2.75 -5.15 -24.24
N CYS A 155 1.82 -6.10 -24.29
CA CYS A 155 1.15 -6.63 -23.12
C CYS A 155 1.13 -8.15 -23.17
N GLU A 156 1.47 -8.75 -22.03
CA GLU A 156 1.13 -10.14 -21.71
C GLU A 156 -0.07 -10.12 -20.76
N THR A 157 -1.04 -10.99 -20.99
CA THR A 157 -2.13 -11.18 -20.03
C THR A 157 -2.43 -12.64 -19.79
N VAL A 158 -2.70 -12.97 -18.54
CA VAL A 158 -3.03 -14.32 -18.09
C VAL A 158 -4.50 -14.34 -17.69
N LEU A 159 -5.27 -15.21 -18.34
CA LEU A 159 -6.69 -15.37 -18.11
C LEU A 159 -6.98 -16.72 -17.51
N GLU A 160 -7.85 -16.76 -16.52
CA GLU A 160 -8.28 -17.97 -15.85
C GLU A 160 -9.79 -18.16 -15.99
N ASN A 161 -10.20 -19.38 -16.31
CA ASN A 161 -11.59 -19.79 -16.23
C ASN A 161 -11.91 -20.28 -14.82
N LEU A 162 -12.82 -19.60 -14.14
CA LEU A 162 -13.22 -19.95 -12.77
C LEU A 162 -14.35 -20.99 -12.73
N THR A 163 -14.78 -21.51 -13.88
CA THR A 163 -15.90 -22.45 -14.01
C THR A 163 -15.45 -23.86 -14.39
N ASP A 164 -16.32 -24.84 -14.13
CA ASP A 164 -16.11 -26.25 -14.45
C ASP A 164 -16.42 -26.62 -15.91
N ARG A 165 -16.64 -25.62 -16.78
CA ARG A 165 -16.90 -25.82 -18.21
C ARG A 165 -16.04 -24.88 -19.04
N GLU A 166 -15.76 -25.25 -20.27
CA GLU A 166 -15.10 -24.34 -21.20
C GLU A 166 -15.95 -23.07 -21.40
N ILE A 167 -15.30 -21.91 -21.42
CA ILE A 167 -15.91 -20.64 -21.80
C ILE A 167 -15.30 -20.23 -23.15
N GLY A 168 -16.09 -20.34 -24.20
CA GLY A 168 -15.73 -19.95 -25.56
C GLY A 168 -16.24 -18.57 -25.94
N GLY A 169 -15.75 -18.05 -27.07
CA GLY A 169 -16.24 -16.80 -27.65
C GLY A 169 -15.81 -15.56 -26.87
N LEU A 170 -14.73 -15.65 -26.09
CA LEU A 170 -14.21 -14.50 -25.35
C LEU A 170 -13.45 -13.55 -26.27
N ARG A 171 -13.55 -12.27 -25.96
CA ARG A 171 -12.89 -11.17 -26.65
C ARG A 171 -12.06 -10.40 -25.64
N VAL A 172 -10.75 -10.37 -25.83
CA VAL A 172 -9.81 -9.67 -24.96
C VAL A 172 -9.42 -8.37 -25.63
N GLU A 173 -9.70 -7.26 -24.95
CA GLU A 173 -9.42 -5.91 -25.42
C GLU A 173 -8.37 -5.27 -24.53
N PHE A 174 -7.49 -4.51 -25.16
CA PHE A 174 -6.59 -3.56 -24.52
C PHE A 174 -7.05 -2.15 -24.89
N SER A 175 -7.03 -1.23 -23.93
CA SER A 175 -7.33 0.17 -24.15
C SER A 175 -6.31 1.05 -23.47
N ASN A 176 -5.92 2.11 -24.17
CA ASN A 176 -5.07 3.12 -23.61
C ASN A 176 -5.76 3.93 -22.52
N ALA A 177 -7.08 4.19 -22.63
CA ALA A 177 -7.79 5.09 -21.74
C ALA A 177 -8.27 4.42 -20.44
N ASN A 178 -8.03 5.08 -19.31
CA ASN A 178 -8.67 4.72 -18.04
C ASN A 178 -10.10 5.22 -17.93
N TYR A 179 -10.87 4.51 -17.11
CA TYR A 179 -12.25 4.75 -16.67
C TYR A 179 -12.65 6.26 -16.58
N PRO A 180 -13.89 6.69 -16.92
CA PRO A 180 -15.15 5.93 -17.02
C PRO A 180 -15.77 5.95 -18.43
N TRP A 181 -15.31 5.10 -19.35
CA TRP A 181 -15.89 5.02 -20.71
C TRP A 181 -16.82 3.80 -20.93
N ILE A 182 -16.95 2.89 -19.97
CA ILE A 182 -17.87 1.74 -20.04
C ILE A 182 -19.35 2.15 -20.07
N ALA A 183 -19.71 3.27 -19.43
CA ALA A 183 -21.08 3.78 -19.43
C ALA A 183 -21.58 4.20 -20.83
N THR A 184 -20.67 4.45 -21.78
CA THR A 184 -21.00 4.80 -23.18
C THR A 184 -21.38 3.59 -24.04
N PHE A 185 -21.13 2.37 -23.56
CA PHE A 185 -21.31 1.13 -24.33
C PHE A 185 -22.34 0.16 -23.70
N SER A 186 -22.95 0.51 -22.56
CA SER A 186 -23.91 -0.35 -21.85
C SER A 186 -25.40 -0.03 -22.09
N GLY A 187 -25.77 0.82 -23.06
CA GLY A 187 -27.20 1.04 -23.37
C GLY A 187 -27.53 1.97 -24.56
N GLU A 188 -28.46 1.49 -25.40
CA GLU A 188 -29.07 2.03 -26.63
C GLU A 188 -28.13 2.32 -27.82
N ALA A 189 -28.12 1.36 -28.74
CA ALA A 189 -27.75 1.57 -30.12
C ALA A 189 -28.54 2.74 -30.70
N ASN A 190 -27.84 3.73 -31.25
CA ASN A 190 -28.46 4.66 -32.18
C ASN A 190 -29.17 3.87 -33.29
N LEU A 191 -30.24 4.43 -33.85
CA LEU A 191 -31.18 3.87 -34.85
C LEU A 191 -30.54 3.28 -36.14
N SER A 192 -29.22 3.18 -36.23
CA SER A 192 -28.43 2.57 -37.30
C SER A 192 -27.68 1.29 -36.89
N GLY A 193 -27.76 0.82 -35.64
CA GLY A 193 -27.21 -0.47 -35.21
C GLY A 193 -25.68 -0.59 -35.23
N LYS A 194 -24.95 0.51 -35.38
CA LYS A 194 -23.49 0.56 -35.25
C LYS A 194 -23.10 1.74 -34.36
N GLN A 195 -22.53 1.45 -33.19
CA GLN A 195 -21.82 2.47 -32.43
C GLN A 195 -20.45 2.69 -33.08
N PRO A 196 -20.07 3.94 -33.42
CA PRO A 196 -18.72 4.22 -33.87
C PRO A 196 -17.74 3.97 -32.70
N GLU A 197 -16.71 3.15 -32.93
CA GLU A 197 -15.58 3.03 -32.01
C GLU A 197 -14.98 4.42 -31.81
N ASN A 198 -14.84 4.85 -30.55
CA ASN A 198 -14.19 6.12 -30.27
C ASN A 198 -12.68 5.98 -30.55
N PRO A 199 -12.12 6.63 -31.59
CA PRO A 199 -10.72 6.47 -31.95
C PRO A 199 -9.78 6.94 -30.81
N ALA A 200 -10.26 7.77 -29.88
CA ALA A 200 -9.50 8.22 -28.72
C ALA A 200 -9.30 7.14 -27.64
N LEU A 201 -10.02 6.01 -27.70
CA LEU A 201 -9.84 4.90 -26.74
C LEU A 201 -8.68 3.96 -27.14
N ALA A 202 -8.12 4.14 -28.34
CA ALA A 202 -7.09 3.28 -28.94
C ALA A 202 -7.33 1.78 -28.68
N LEU A 203 -8.59 1.36 -28.82
CA LEU A 203 -9.02 0.00 -28.51
C LEU A 203 -8.34 -0.99 -29.46
N LYS A 204 -7.66 -1.97 -28.89
CA LYS A 204 -7.08 -3.08 -29.64
C LYS A 204 -7.63 -4.40 -29.14
N VAL A 205 -8.10 -5.22 -30.07
CA VAL A 205 -8.46 -6.60 -29.78
C VAL A 205 -7.18 -7.42 -29.73
N LEU A 206 -6.76 -7.83 -28.54
CA LEU A 206 -5.62 -8.73 -28.37
C LEU A 206 -5.97 -10.13 -28.86
N ARG A 207 -7.20 -10.58 -28.58
CA ARG A 207 -7.70 -11.88 -29.03
C ARG A 207 -9.22 -11.86 -29.21
N ALA A 208 -9.69 -12.42 -30.31
CA ALA A 208 -11.11 -12.70 -30.54
C ALA A 208 -11.36 -14.21 -30.53
N ASN A 209 -12.58 -14.60 -30.16
CA ASN A 209 -13.03 -15.99 -30.12
C ASN A 209 -12.11 -16.90 -29.29
N LEU A 210 -11.60 -16.39 -28.16
CA LEU A 210 -10.79 -17.16 -27.24
C LEU A 210 -11.67 -18.15 -26.48
N SER A 211 -11.20 -19.40 -26.39
CA SER A 211 -11.76 -20.42 -25.50
C SER A 211 -10.82 -20.62 -24.31
N LEU A 212 -11.36 -20.56 -23.10
CA LEU A 212 -10.64 -20.91 -21.89
C LEU A 212 -11.10 -22.28 -21.38
N PRO A 213 -10.20 -23.26 -21.22
CA PRO A 213 -10.55 -24.58 -20.71
C PRO A 213 -11.13 -24.49 -19.29
N ALA A 214 -12.00 -25.43 -18.94
CA ALA A 214 -12.57 -25.53 -17.59
C ALA A 214 -11.48 -25.52 -16.52
N ARG A 215 -11.59 -24.65 -15.50
CA ARG A 215 -10.59 -24.47 -14.43
C ARG A 215 -9.15 -24.21 -14.90
N GLY A 216 -8.96 -23.87 -16.16
CA GLY A 216 -7.64 -23.70 -16.76
C GLY A 216 -7.26 -22.25 -16.95
N GLU A 217 -5.98 -22.07 -17.24
CA GLU A 217 -5.36 -20.79 -17.53
C GLU A 217 -5.02 -20.71 -19.02
N THR A 218 -5.05 -19.50 -19.57
CA THR A 218 -4.53 -19.23 -20.91
C THR A 218 -3.77 -17.91 -20.89
N THR A 219 -2.52 -17.99 -21.32
CA THR A 219 -1.65 -16.82 -21.49
C THR A 219 -1.78 -16.30 -22.92
N LEU A 220 -2.16 -15.03 -23.06
CA LEU A 220 -1.85 -14.27 -24.26
C LEU A 220 -0.40 -13.82 -24.12
N PRO A 221 0.53 -14.31 -24.97
CA PRO A 221 1.95 -14.00 -24.84
C PRO A 221 2.17 -12.50 -25.03
N MET A 222 3.33 -12.01 -24.59
CA MET A 222 3.75 -10.63 -24.83
C MET A 222 3.57 -10.26 -26.30
N MET A 223 2.64 -9.33 -26.57
CA MET A 223 2.26 -8.97 -27.93
C MET A 223 1.92 -7.48 -28.03
N PRO A 224 2.07 -6.87 -29.23
CA PRO A 224 1.67 -5.50 -29.45
C PRO A 224 0.22 -5.26 -29.03
N ALA A 225 0.00 -4.37 -28.08
CA ALA A 225 -1.28 -4.15 -27.41
C ALA A 225 -1.82 -2.73 -27.56
N GLY A 226 -0.94 -1.74 -27.59
CA GLY A 226 -1.32 -0.34 -27.77
C GLY A 226 -0.19 0.48 -28.37
N THR A 227 -0.41 1.78 -28.45
CA THR A 227 0.61 2.76 -28.83
C THR A 227 0.66 3.82 -27.75
N ALA A 228 1.81 4.02 -27.12
CA ALA A 228 1.97 5.04 -26.09
C ALA A 228 1.63 6.41 -26.66
N ALA A 229 0.82 7.18 -25.94
CA ALA A 229 0.38 8.51 -26.34
C ALA A 229 0.03 9.29 -25.07
N PHE A 230 0.12 10.62 -25.13
CA PHE A 230 -0.41 11.45 -24.04
C PHE A 230 -1.95 11.42 -24.06
N LEU A 231 -2.56 10.88 -23.02
CA LEU A 231 -4.01 10.67 -22.92
C LEU A 231 -4.72 11.82 -22.18
N GLN A 232 -4.03 12.53 -21.29
CA GLN A 232 -4.61 13.55 -20.42
C GLN A 232 -5.15 14.74 -21.23
N GLY A 233 -4.44 15.13 -22.30
CA GLY A 233 -4.89 16.19 -23.22
C GLY A 233 -6.13 15.81 -24.03
N THR A 234 -6.35 14.51 -24.26
CA THR A 234 -7.49 13.98 -25.02
C THR A 234 -8.70 13.75 -24.11
N GLN A 235 -8.48 13.44 -22.83
CA GLN A 235 -9.55 13.34 -21.82
C GLN A 235 -10.26 14.68 -21.57
N VAL A 236 -9.58 15.83 -21.67
CA VAL A 236 -10.21 17.17 -21.58
C VAL A 236 -11.28 17.37 -22.66
N ALA A 237 -11.04 16.84 -23.88
CA ALA A 237 -12.00 16.93 -24.98
C ALA A 237 -13.24 16.04 -24.76
N VAL A 238 -13.13 14.99 -23.93
CA VAL A 238 -14.20 14.05 -23.61
C VAL A 238 -14.98 14.45 -22.35
N LEU A 239 -14.30 15.02 -21.34
CA LEU A 239 -14.87 15.32 -20.02
C LEU A 239 -15.44 16.75 -19.88
N GLY A 240 -15.18 17.64 -20.84
CA GLY A 240 -15.60 19.04 -20.77
C GLY A 240 -14.73 19.89 -19.82
N ALA A 241 -15.20 21.11 -19.51
CA ALA A 241 -14.43 22.23 -18.92
C ALA A 241 -13.93 22.06 -17.46
N GLY A 242 -13.64 20.83 -17.02
CA GLY A 242 -13.05 20.52 -15.72
C GLY A 242 -11.78 19.66 -15.78
N GLY A 243 -11.32 19.25 -16.96
CA GLY A 243 -10.03 18.57 -17.10
C GLY A 243 -8.85 19.57 -17.12
N PRO A 244 -7.65 19.20 -16.65
CA PRO A 244 -6.47 20.07 -16.69
C PRO A 244 -6.13 20.42 -18.14
N ALA A 245 -6.47 21.63 -18.56
CA ALA A 245 -6.13 22.14 -19.88
C ALA A 245 -4.62 22.44 -19.92
N ARG A 246 -3.87 21.73 -20.78
CA ARG A 246 -2.45 22.00 -20.98
C ARG A 246 -2.30 23.22 -21.90
N HIS A 247 -1.67 24.28 -21.39
CA HIS A 247 -1.26 25.46 -22.16
C HIS A 247 0.23 25.42 -22.57
N GLU A 248 0.90 24.30 -22.32
CA GLU A 248 2.34 24.14 -22.49
C GLU A 248 2.68 23.64 -23.89
N LYS A 249 3.77 24.16 -24.46
CA LYS A 249 4.25 23.82 -25.80
C LYS A 249 4.83 22.39 -25.88
N ILE A 250 5.25 21.83 -24.75
CA ILE A 250 5.76 20.46 -24.59
C ILE A 250 5.11 19.90 -23.31
N PRO A 251 4.32 18.81 -23.37
CA PRO A 251 3.59 18.28 -22.20
C PRO A 251 4.52 17.48 -21.25
N PRO A 252 4.34 17.51 -19.90
CA PRO A 252 5.06 16.63 -18.98
C PRO A 252 4.75 15.14 -19.23
N PRO A 253 5.65 14.21 -18.83
CA PRO A 253 5.41 12.78 -18.81
C PRO A 253 4.08 12.43 -18.13
N GLU A 254 3.38 11.46 -18.69
CA GLU A 254 2.08 11.02 -18.21
C GLU A 254 2.21 9.64 -17.58
N VAL A 255 1.73 9.50 -16.34
CA VAL A 255 1.57 8.18 -15.71
C VAL A 255 0.26 7.60 -16.19
N ASP A 256 0.36 6.74 -17.18
CA ASP A 256 -0.76 5.99 -17.69
C ASP A 256 -0.91 4.67 -16.94
N GLN A 257 -2.14 4.20 -16.87
CA GLN A 257 -2.42 2.78 -16.69
C GLN A 257 -3.28 2.37 -17.87
N TYR A 258 -3.02 1.21 -18.43
CA TYR A 258 -3.79 0.70 -19.55
C TYR A 258 -4.78 -0.33 -19.05
N THR A 259 -5.91 -0.44 -19.73
CA THR A 259 -6.99 -1.34 -19.31
C THR A 259 -6.99 -2.59 -20.18
N VAL A 260 -6.99 -3.77 -19.55
CA VAL A 260 -7.32 -5.04 -20.20
C VAL A 260 -8.71 -5.45 -19.77
N ALA A 261 -9.58 -5.73 -20.75
CA ALA A 261 -10.96 -6.14 -20.51
C ALA A 261 -11.28 -7.44 -21.27
N VAL A 262 -12.01 -8.34 -20.61
CA VAL A 262 -12.48 -9.59 -21.20
C VAL A 262 -13.99 -9.52 -21.37
N TRP A 263 -14.45 -9.58 -22.61
CA TRP A 263 -15.85 -9.54 -23.00
C TRP A 263 -16.30 -10.86 -23.61
N ASN A 264 -17.61 -11.05 -23.76
CA ASN A 264 -18.14 -11.96 -24.77
C ASN A 264 -17.96 -11.39 -26.19
N ALA A 265 -18.16 -12.23 -27.21
CA ALA A 265 -17.90 -11.91 -28.61
C ALA A 265 -18.64 -10.66 -29.13
N ASP A 266 -19.86 -10.42 -28.66
CA ASP A 266 -20.69 -9.27 -29.05
C ASP A 266 -20.50 -8.04 -28.17
N ARG A 267 -19.57 -8.09 -27.20
CA ARG A 267 -19.20 -6.99 -26.30
C ARG A 267 -20.36 -6.48 -25.43
N THR A 268 -21.29 -7.37 -25.07
CA THR A 268 -22.45 -7.06 -24.20
C THR A 268 -22.24 -7.46 -22.74
N VAL A 269 -21.35 -8.41 -22.47
CA VAL A 269 -21.04 -8.93 -21.13
C VAL A 269 -19.56 -8.77 -20.85
N LEU A 270 -19.23 -7.96 -19.83
CA LEU A 270 -17.88 -7.85 -19.29
C LEU A 270 -17.67 -8.95 -18.24
N TYR A 271 -16.69 -9.82 -18.47
CA TYR A 271 -16.31 -10.88 -17.54
C TYR A 271 -15.32 -10.40 -16.49
N ASP A 272 -14.29 -9.66 -16.91
CA ASP A 272 -13.30 -9.06 -16.02
C ASP A 272 -12.61 -7.86 -16.66
N MET A 273 -12.05 -7.01 -15.81
CA MET A 273 -11.24 -5.86 -16.20
C MET A 273 -10.13 -5.66 -15.19
N GLN A 274 -8.90 -5.44 -15.67
CA GLN A 274 -7.74 -5.12 -14.84
C GLN A 274 -6.95 -4.00 -15.47
N PHE A 275 -6.20 -3.29 -14.64
CA PHE A 275 -5.28 -2.25 -15.07
C PHE A 275 -3.86 -2.82 -15.13
N SER A 276 -3.08 -2.36 -16.10
CA SER A 276 -1.66 -2.65 -16.16
C SER A 276 -0.93 -2.01 -14.96
N PRO A 277 0.31 -2.46 -14.69
CA PRO A 277 1.30 -1.63 -14.01
C PRO A 277 1.35 -0.23 -14.65
N ARG A 278 1.76 0.76 -13.85
CA ARG A 278 1.90 2.13 -14.31
C ARG A 278 2.94 2.19 -15.44
N ALA A 279 2.62 2.96 -16.46
CA ALA A 279 3.50 3.26 -17.58
C ALA A 279 3.71 4.78 -17.63
N ILE A 280 4.89 5.22 -18.05
CA ILE A 280 5.26 6.64 -18.13
C ILE A 280 5.49 6.99 -19.60
N VAL A 281 4.65 7.85 -20.18
CA VAL A 281 4.72 8.29 -21.59
C VAL A 281 5.29 9.71 -21.69
N ARG A 282 6.28 9.97 -22.55
CA ARG A 282 6.93 11.31 -22.64
C ARG A 282 7.54 11.71 -23.99
N ASP A 283 7.55 13.00 -24.34
CA ASP A 283 7.92 13.52 -25.67
C ASP A 283 9.34 13.13 -26.11
N PRO A 284 9.55 12.70 -27.37
CA PRO A 284 10.86 12.27 -27.89
C PRO A 284 11.86 13.41 -28.15
N ASN A 285 11.43 14.69 -28.17
CA ASN A 285 12.32 15.86 -28.27
C ASN A 285 12.84 16.33 -26.92
N ARG A 286 12.36 15.78 -25.81
CA ARG A 286 13.26 15.56 -24.69
C ARG A 286 14.18 14.45 -25.18
N ASP A 287 15.49 14.74 -25.34
CA ASP A 287 16.51 13.68 -25.30
C ASP A 287 16.00 12.67 -24.29
N LEU A 288 15.82 11.39 -24.67
CA LEU A 288 15.37 10.38 -23.71
C LEU A 288 16.13 10.69 -22.42
N PRO A 289 15.47 10.90 -21.26
CA PRO A 289 16.04 10.30 -20.10
C PRO A 289 15.96 8.82 -20.42
N LYS A 290 16.97 8.24 -21.08
CA LYS A 290 17.45 6.97 -20.56
C LYS A 290 17.38 7.20 -19.05
N PRO A 291 16.61 6.43 -18.25
CA PRO A 291 16.51 6.65 -16.81
C PRO A 291 17.83 7.15 -16.26
N TYR A 292 18.93 6.68 -16.85
CA TYR A 292 20.23 7.31 -16.70
C TYR A 292 20.98 7.51 -18.05
N SER A 293 21.57 8.71 -18.27
CA SER A 293 22.31 9.08 -19.50
C SER A 293 23.58 8.22 -19.73
N ASN A 294 24.41 8.52 -20.75
CA ASN A 294 25.66 7.77 -21.03
C ASN A 294 26.66 7.70 -19.85
N ASN A 295 26.40 8.41 -18.75
CA ASN A 295 27.21 8.42 -17.54
C ASN A 295 26.83 7.33 -16.52
N PHE A 296 25.85 6.49 -16.84
CA PHE A 296 25.30 5.48 -15.95
C PHE A 296 25.24 4.11 -16.64
N THR A 297 25.38 3.02 -15.88
CA THR A 297 25.74 1.71 -16.45
C THR A 297 24.53 0.90 -16.88
N HIS A 298 23.40 1.02 -16.18
CA HIS A 298 22.15 0.36 -16.53
C HIS A 298 21.19 1.39 -17.10
N PRO A 299 20.89 1.41 -18.40
CA PRO A 299 19.91 2.34 -18.96
C PRO A 299 18.51 2.18 -18.35
N TYR A 300 18.15 0.98 -17.87
CA TYR A 300 16.92 0.67 -17.15
C TYR A 300 17.21 -0.21 -15.93
N ASN A 301 16.42 -0.10 -14.86
CA ASN A 301 16.56 -0.99 -13.69
C ASN A 301 16.36 -2.48 -14.05
N THR A 302 15.59 -2.79 -15.10
CA THR A 302 15.44 -4.15 -15.64
C THR A 302 16.74 -4.72 -16.25
N ASP A 303 17.72 -3.86 -16.55
CA ASP A 303 19.03 -4.30 -17.07
C ASP A 303 19.97 -4.73 -15.94
N ILE A 304 19.60 -4.48 -14.66
CA ILE A 304 20.38 -4.90 -13.50
C ILE A 304 20.32 -6.43 -13.38
N ASP A 305 21.47 -7.08 -13.54
CA ASP A 305 21.58 -8.53 -13.46
C ASP A 305 21.96 -8.98 -12.04
N PHE A 306 20.93 -9.24 -11.21
CA PHE A 306 21.10 -9.79 -9.87
C PHE A 306 21.61 -11.25 -9.86
N THR A 307 21.67 -11.93 -11.00
CA THR A 307 22.05 -13.36 -11.04
C THR A 307 23.55 -13.54 -11.26
N LYS A 308 24.15 -12.78 -12.17
CA LYS A 308 25.58 -12.88 -12.50
C LYS A 308 26.50 -12.50 -11.34
N TYR A 309 26.06 -11.62 -10.45
CA TYR A 309 26.92 -11.18 -9.35
C TYR A 309 27.03 -12.23 -8.22
N ARG A 310 26.01 -13.08 -8.04
CA ARG A 310 26.07 -14.17 -7.06
C ARG A 310 27.09 -15.24 -7.45
N GLU A 311 27.64 -15.21 -8.68
CA GLU A 311 28.67 -16.13 -9.17
C GLU A 311 30.12 -15.72 -8.83
N PHE A 312 30.37 -14.54 -8.23
CA PHE A 312 31.72 -14.04 -7.86
C PHE A 312 32.39 -14.78 -6.67
N TYR A 313 32.17 -16.08 -6.54
CA TYR A 313 32.93 -16.93 -5.63
C TYR A 313 34.38 -17.08 -6.14
N ALA A 314 35.36 -17.14 -5.23
CA ALA A 314 36.74 -17.42 -5.62
C ALA A 314 36.82 -18.76 -6.39
N PRO A 315 37.68 -18.91 -7.41
CA PRO A 315 37.88 -20.19 -8.09
C PRO A 315 38.21 -21.30 -7.07
N GLY A 316 37.30 -22.25 -6.89
CA GLY A 316 37.35 -23.28 -5.84
C GLY A 316 36.28 -23.17 -4.74
N GLN A 317 35.46 -22.11 -4.75
CA GLN A 317 34.33 -21.92 -3.82
C GLN A 317 32.94 -22.17 -4.45
N THR A 318 32.84 -22.52 -5.73
CA THR A 318 31.54 -22.87 -6.33
C THR A 318 31.21 -24.35 -6.22
N SER A 319 30.01 -24.61 -5.70
CA SER A 319 29.21 -25.81 -5.94
C SER A 319 29.59 -27.08 -5.18
N ARG A 320 29.43 -27.02 -3.86
CA ARG A 320 28.65 -28.04 -3.17
C ARG A 320 27.56 -27.34 -2.39
N ALA A 321 26.38 -27.94 -2.39
CA ALA A 321 25.30 -27.65 -1.46
C ALA A 321 25.81 -27.77 -0.01
N ASP A 322 26.52 -26.77 0.48
CA ASP A 322 26.65 -26.50 1.90
C ASP A 322 25.51 -25.55 2.22
N ALA A 323 24.29 -26.11 2.26
CA ALA A 323 23.09 -25.40 2.67
C ALA A 323 23.18 -25.10 4.16
N LYS A 324 24.10 -24.21 4.55
CA LYS A 324 24.04 -23.55 5.84
C LYS A 324 22.86 -22.61 5.76
N THR A 325 21.73 -23.08 6.27
CA THR A 325 20.58 -22.21 6.53
C THR A 325 21.05 -21.19 7.56
N GLU A 326 21.40 -19.98 7.11
CA GLU A 326 21.66 -18.86 8.00
C GLU A 326 20.33 -18.31 8.48
N ILE A 327 20.06 -18.45 9.77
CA ILE A 327 18.85 -17.92 10.41
C ILE A 327 19.27 -16.70 11.23
N ALA A 328 18.64 -15.57 10.96
CA ALA A 328 18.69 -14.42 11.85
C ALA A 328 17.45 -14.41 12.75
N ALA A 329 17.67 -14.29 14.05
CA ALA A 329 16.60 -14.22 15.04
C ALA A 329 16.56 -12.82 15.66
N ASN A 330 15.46 -12.11 15.43
CA ASN A 330 15.24 -10.76 15.93
C ASN A 330 14.01 -10.72 16.84
N ASN A 331 14.10 -10.00 17.96
CA ASN A 331 12.93 -9.72 18.80
C ASN A 331 12.15 -8.54 18.21
N LEU A 332 11.31 -8.83 17.21
CA LEU A 332 10.60 -7.80 16.45
C LEU A 332 9.28 -7.35 17.14
N PRO A 333 8.88 -6.08 17.00
CA PRO A 333 7.58 -5.53 17.45
C PRO A 333 6.45 -5.93 16.49
N SER A 334 5.18 -5.81 16.88
CA SER A 334 4.05 -6.34 16.08
C SER A 334 3.84 -5.65 14.71
N SER A 335 4.35 -4.42 14.53
CA SER A 335 4.29 -3.66 13.26
C SER A 335 5.40 -2.60 13.22
N LEU A 336 5.80 -2.18 12.01
CA LEU A 336 6.83 -1.16 11.77
C LEU A 336 6.30 -0.08 10.82
N LEU A 337 6.47 1.19 11.20
CA LEU A 337 6.29 2.35 10.34
C LEU A 337 7.65 3.04 10.16
N VAL A 338 8.12 3.14 8.93
CA VAL A 338 9.38 3.83 8.61
C VAL A 338 9.05 5.19 7.99
N PHE A 339 9.68 6.25 8.51
CA PHE A 339 9.65 7.57 7.92
C PHE A 339 11.00 7.87 7.28
N CYS A 340 10.98 8.21 6.00
CA CYS A 340 12.13 8.52 5.17
C CYS A 340 12.03 9.99 4.71
N PRO A 341 13.11 10.78 4.78
CA PRO A 341 13.15 12.13 4.24
C PRO A 341 13.02 12.12 2.71
N HIS A 342 13.90 11.38 2.05
CA HIS A 342 13.97 11.26 0.59
C HIS A 342 13.93 9.80 0.15
N GLU A 343 13.73 9.62 -1.15
CA GLU A 343 13.73 8.36 -1.87
C GLU A 343 15.14 7.80 -2.06
N ASP A 344 15.53 6.86 -1.19
CA ASP A 344 16.85 6.24 -0.98
C ASP A 344 17.09 6.03 0.54
N ASP A 345 16.52 6.90 1.38
CA ASP A 345 16.69 6.90 2.84
C ASP A 345 15.99 5.73 3.56
N GLU A 346 15.28 4.86 2.85
CA GLU A 346 14.85 3.56 3.36
C GLU A 346 16.00 2.54 3.41
N HIS A 347 17.09 2.76 2.67
CA HIS A 347 18.20 1.81 2.55
C HIS A 347 18.87 1.48 3.90
N PRO A 348 19.12 2.45 4.80
CA PRO A 348 19.61 2.15 6.14
C PRO A 348 18.72 1.18 6.93
N TRP A 349 17.41 1.18 6.66
CA TRP A 349 16.39 0.35 7.30
C TRP A 349 16.08 -0.97 6.58
N ALA A 350 16.72 -1.23 5.43
CA ALA A 350 16.38 -2.36 4.57
C ALA A 350 16.48 -3.70 5.31
N GLY A 351 17.46 -3.84 6.22
CA GLY A 351 17.62 -5.04 7.03
C GLY A 351 16.47 -5.25 8.01
N LEU A 352 16.07 -4.20 8.73
CA LEU A 352 14.90 -4.21 9.61
C LEU A 352 13.60 -4.47 8.85
N ILE A 353 13.39 -3.81 7.70
CA ILE A 353 12.22 -4.02 6.84
C ILE A 353 12.17 -5.48 6.38
N ARG A 354 13.29 -6.03 5.90
CA ARG A 354 13.37 -7.42 5.45
C ARG A 354 13.07 -8.39 6.58
N ALA A 355 13.62 -8.16 7.78
CA ALA A 355 13.35 -8.99 8.94
C ALA A 355 11.86 -8.99 9.34
N MET A 356 11.18 -7.84 9.22
CA MET A 356 9.73 -7.72 9.46
C MET A 356 8.90 -8.47 8.39
N VAL A 357 9.29 -8.36 7.12
CA VAL A 357 8.68 -9.09 5.99
C VAL A 357 8.79 -10.59 6.18
N GLU A 358 9.99 -11.10 6.50
CA GLU A 358 10.22 -12.53 6.77
C GLU A 358 9.41 -13.04 7.97
N ALA A 359 9.22 -12.19 8.98
CA ALA A 359 8.38 -12.48 10.14
C ALA A 359 6.87 -12.34 9.86
N SER A 360 6.47 -11.99 8.63
CA SER A 360 5.08 -11.72 8.23
C SER A 360 4.40 -10.66 9.11
N ARG A 361 5.15 -9.63 9.50
CA ARG A 361 4.66 -8.51 10.32
C ARG A 361 4.33 -7.31 9.43
N PRO A 362 3.27 -6.55 9.72
CA PRO A 362 2.93 -5.36 8.95
C PRO A 362 4.06 -4.33 8.94
N VAL A 363 4.39 -3.84 7.75
CA VAL A 363 5.35 -2.76 7.51
C VAL A 363 4.66 -1.69 6.66
N ARG A 364 4.95 -0.42 6.94
CA ARG A 364 4.64 0.71 6.07
C ARG A 364 5.84 1.64 5.99
N VAL A 365 6.14 2.14 4.80
CA VAL A 365 7.22 3.11 4.55
C VAL A 365 6.60 4.39 4.01
N VAL A 366 7.01 5.52 4.57
CA VAL A 366 6.48 6.84 4.25
C VAL A 366 7.62 7.79 3.93
N PHE A 367 7.57 8.40 2.76
CA PHE A 367 8.52 9.42 2.30
C PHE A 367 7.93 10.80 2.48
N PHE A 368 8.69 11.70 3.11
CA PHE A 368 8.27 13.08 3.32
C PHE A 368 8.39 13.90 2.03
N THR A 369 9.54 13.87 1.38
CA THR A 369 9.79 14.67 0.19
C THR A 369 9.42 13.93 -1.10
N GLY A 370 9.61 14.59 -2.24
CA GLY A 370 9.62 13.96 -3.56
C GLY A 370 11.03 13.77 -4.13
N GLY A 371 12.10 14.10 -3.41
CA GLY A 371 13.48 13.94 -3.89
C GLY A 371 13.85 14.77 -5.13
N ASP A 372 13.07 15.81 -5.41
CA ASP A 372 13.01 16.51 -6.70
C ASP A 372 14.19 17.45 -7.03
N VAL A 373 15.17 17.63 -6.14
CA VAL A 373 16.26 18.62 -6.33
C VAL A 373 17.65 17.99 -6.31
N GLY A 374 17.98 17.16 -5.31
CA GLY A 374 19.36 16.83 -4.93
C GLY A 374 20.29 16.35 -6.05
N ALA A 375 19.78 15.56 -7.00
CA ALA A 375 20.53 15.05 -8.15
C ALA A 375 19.92 15.39 -9.51
N CYS A 376 18.91 16.26 -9.55
CA CYS A 376 18.17 16.58 -10.77
C CYS A 376 19.09 17.12 -11.88
N GLU A 377 20.01 18.04 -11.56
CA GLU A 377 20.90 18.61 -12.58
C GLU A 377 21.87 17.57 -13.17
N ARG A 378 22.33 16.63 -12.33
CA ARG A 378 23.18 15.51 -12.75
C ARG A 378 22.40 14.59 -13.69
N TYR A 379 21.18 14.25 -13.29
CA TYR A 379 20.28 13.40 -14.05
C TYR A 379 20.03 13.94 -15.46
N TYR A 380 19.65 15.22 -15.57
CA TYR A 380 19.39 15.86 -16.87
C TYR A 380 20.65 16.38 -17.57
N SER A 381 21.80 16.41 -16.89
CA SER A 381 23.04 17.04 -17.39
C SER A 381 22.85 18.51 -17.82
N LYS A 382 21.94 19.22 -17.13
CA LYS A 382 21.62 20.65 -17.30
C LYS A 382 20.92 21.16 -16.03
N PRO A 383 20.87 22.49 -15.79
CA PRO A 383 20.06 23.06 -14.72
C PRO A 383 18.59 22.63 -14.83
N CYS A 384 18.01 22.23 -13.70
CA CYS A 384 16.61 21.81 -13.65
C CYS A 384 15.67 23.00 -13.47
N GLY A 385 14.63 23.07 -14.31
CA GLY A 385 13.46 23.90 -14.04
C GLY A 385 12.38 23.10 -13.27
N PRO A 386 11.25 23.74 -12.93
CA PRO A 386 10.19 23.10 -12.16
C PRO A 386 9.58 21.85 -12.77
N ASN A 387 9.56 21.74 -14.09
CA ASN A 387 9.07 20.54 -14.75
C ASN A 387 10.09 19.41 -14.64
N GLU A 388 11.38 19.69 -14.86
CA GLU A 388 12.43 18.69 -14.63
C GLU A 388 12.46 18.20 -13.18
N ALA A 389 12.33 19.09 -12.20
CA ALA A 389 12.32 18.73 -10.78
C ALA A 389 11.15 17.80 -10.44
N ARG A 390 9.92 18.13 -10.85
CA ARG A 390 8.75 17.26 -10.64
C ARG A 390 8.89 15.90 -11.31
N GLU A 391 9.38 15.88 -12.55
CA GLU A 391 9.64 14.62 -13.26
C GLU A 391 10.71 13.79 -12.58
N PHE A 392 11.78 14.42 -12.11
CA PHE A 392 12.83 13.76 -11.36
C PHE A 392 12.30 13.13 -10.07
N GLY A 393 11.43 13.86 -9.35
CA GLY A 393 10.82 13.31 -8.15
C GLY A 393 9.96 12.08 -8.43
N MET A 394 9.19 12.07 -9.52
CA MET A 394 8.43 10.88 -9.92
C MET A 394 9.31 9.67 -10.25
N VAL A 395 10.49 9.89 -10.85
CA VAL A 395 11.47 8.83 -11.10
C VAL A 395 11.97 8.25 -9.78
N ARG A 396 12.35 9.11 -8.83
CA ARG A 396 12.84 8.68 -7.51
C ARG A 396 11.79 7.94 -6.70
N MET A 397 10.53 8.40 -6.72
CA MET A 397 9.41 7.69 -6.07
C MET A 397 9.24 6.27 -6.62
N GLU A 398 9.46 6.08 -7.92
CA GLU A 398 9.40 4.75 -8.54
C GLU A 398 10.62 3.90 -8.17
N GLU A 399 11.83 4.48 -8.12
CA GLU A 399 13.05 3.78 -7.66
C GLU A 399 12.87 3.24 -6.23
N SER A 400 12.38 4.05 -5.29
CA SER A 400 12.07 3.61 -3.93
C SER A 400 11.01 2.51 -3.90
N ALA A 401 9.97 2.61 -4.74
CA ALA A 401 8.95 1.58 -4.82
C ALA A 401 9.51 0.24 -5.34
N GLU A 402 10.35 0.27 -6.37
CA GLU A 402 11.04 -0.90 -6.91
C GLU A 402 12.05 -1.49 -5.91
N ALA A 403 12.81 -0.64 -5.22
CA ALA A 403 13.80 -1.04 -4.23
C ALA A 403 13.17 -1.75 -3.02
N LEU A 404 12.04 -1.24 -2.54
CA LEU A 404 11.27 -1.88 -1.47
C LEU A 404 10.61 -3.18 -1.94
N GLU A 405 10.09 -3.22 -3.18
CA GLU A 405 9.53 -4.43 -3.79
C GLU A 405 10.59 -5.54 -3.92
N HIS A 406 11.82 -5.17 -4.30
CA HIS A 406 12.96 -6.09 -4.40
C HIS A 406 13.27 -6.81 -3.09
N ILE A 407 13.18 -6.12 -1.95
CA ILE A 407 13.39 -6.73 -0.63
C ILE A 407 12.12 -7.39 -0.06
N GLY A 408 11.03 -7.41 -0.82
CA GLY A 408 9.79 -8.14 -0.53
C GLY A 408 8.66 -7.30 0.09
N LEU A 409 8.77 -5.97 0.08
CA LEU A 409 7.70 -5.07 0.53
C LEU A 409 6.88 -4.57 -0.66
N THR A 410 5.60 -4.93 -0.73
CA THR A 410 4.75 -4.57 -1.86
C THR A 410 4.47 -3.07 -1.94
N ARG A 411 4.30 -2.56 -3.17
CA ARG A 411 4.08 -1.13 -3.47
C ARG A 411 2.92 -0.47 -2.72
N ASP A 412 1.88 -1.22 -2.35
CA ASP A 412 0.74 -0.72 -1.55
C ASP A 412 1.12 -0.38 -0.09
N LYS A 413 2.33 -0.74 0.35
CA LYS A 413 2.89 -0.39 1.66
C LYS A 413 3.78 0.85 1.62
N VAL A 414 3.95 1.45 0.46
CA VAL A 414 4.78 2.65 0.24
C VAL A 414 3.87 3.87 0.09
N THR A 415 4.27 5.00 0.64
CA THR A 415 3.45 6.21 0.64
C THR A 415 4.34 7.45 0.56
N PHE A 416 4.01 8.38 -0.32
CA PHE A 416 4.76 9.62 -0.52
C PHE A 416 3.91 10.83 -0.08
N LEU A 417 4.53 11.84 0.54
CA LEU A 417 3.85 13.09 0.92
C LEU A 417 4.14 14.25 -0.06
N GLY A 418 5.27 14.21 -0.77
CA GLY A 418 5.58 15.16 -1.85
C GLY A 418 6.00 16.55 -1.40
N LEU A 419 6.61 16.65 -0.21
CA LEU A 419 7.28 17.88 0.24
C LEU A 419 8.50 18.20 -0.66
N PRO A 420 8.89 19.48 -0.78
CA PRO A 420 10.02 19.84 -1.60
C PRO A 420 11.34 19.40 -0.94
N ASP A 421 12.19 18.76 -1.72
CA ASP A 421 13.57 18.43 -1.33
C ASP A 421 14.33 19.73 -0.96
N GLY A 422 14.99 19.73 0.20
CA GLY A 422 15.65 20.90 0.79
C GLY A 422 14.74 21.87 1.56
N GLY A 423 13.42 21.70 1.48
CA GLY A 423 12.45 22.68 2.01
C GLY A 423 11.91 22.41 3.41
N SER A 424 12.13 21.21 3.98
CA SER A 424 11.46 20.82 5.23
C SER A 424 11.85 21.72 6.40
N GLY A 425 13.11 22.16 6.48
CA GLY A 425 13.55 23.04 7.58
C GLY A 425 12.82 24.39 7.61
N ALA A 426 12.56 24.98 6.45
CA ALA A 426 11.78 26.22 6.33
C ALA A 426 10.30 25.96 6.63
N ILE A 427 9.76 24.83 6.15
CA ILE A 427 8.40 24.38 6.51
C ILE A 427 8.24 24.31 8.02
N TRP A 428 9.22 23.74 8.72
CA TRP A 428 9.21 23.58 10.17
C TRP A 428 9.31 24.91 10.92
N SER A 429 10.27 25.76 10.54
CA SER A 429 10.67 26.92 11.36
C SER A 429 9.90 28.19 11.03
N GLU A 430 9.50 28.37 9.77
CA GLU A 430 8.99 29.65 9.25
C GLU A 430 7.54 29.55 8.73
N HIS A 431 7.14 28.39 8.22
CA HIS A 431 5.86 28.17 7.56
C HIS A 431 4.93 27.26 8.37
N VAL A 432 4.57 27.72 9.58
CA VAL A 432 3.79 26.91 10.53
C VAL A 432 2.37 26.62 10.05
N LYS A 433 1.65 27.67 9.62
CA LYS A 433 0.21 27.60 9.30
C LYS A 433 -0.02 27.41 7.81
N GLY A 434 -1.06 26.67 7.46
CA GLY A 434 -1.50 26.48 6.06
C GLY A 434 -1.91 27.77 5.33
N SER A 435 -2.09 28.89 6.05
CA SER A 435 -2.28 30.23 5.47
C SER A 435 -0.98 30.90 5.00
N ASN A 436 0.18 30.32 5.35
CA ASN A 436 1.51 30.78 4.95
C ASN A 436 2.38 29.58 4.51
N PRO A 437 2.00 28.85 3.45
CA PRO A 437 2.79 27.71 2.98
C PRO A 437 4.14 28.17 2.41
N PHE A 438 5.15 27.31 2.51
CA PHE A 438 6.48 27.52 1.94
C PHE A 438 6.42 27.45 0.42
N LEU A 439 6.94 28.47 -0.29
CA LEU A 439 7.06 28.43 -1.74
C LEU A 439 8.38 27.78 -2.16
N SER A 440 8.31 26.57 -2.73
CA SER A 440 9.48 25.96 -3.37
C SER A 440 9.77 26.66 -4.70
N ILE A 441 10.91 27.32 -4.80
CA ILE A 441 11.35 27.94 -6.06
C ILE A 441 11.68 26.90 -7.12
N TYR A 442 12.15 25.72 -6.70
CA TYR A 442 12.51 24.62 -7.59
C TYR A 442 11.27 23.97 -8.16
N LEU A 443 10.20 23.81 -7.38
CA LEU A 443 8.94 23.25 -7.86
C LEU A 443 7.93 24.30 -8.33
N ALA A 444 8.23 25.59 -8.20
CA ALA A 444 7.34 26.71 -8.50
C ALA A 444 5.91 26.54 -7.93
N THR A 445 5.81 26.00 -6.72
CA THR A 445 4.55 25.72 -6.01
C THR A 445 4.79 25.74 -4.50
N ASP A 446 3.73 26.00 -3.76
CA ASP A 446 3.67 25.96 -2.30
C ASP A 446 2.83 24.77 -1.77
N HIS A 447 2.49 23.84 -2.68
CA HIS A 447 1.74 22.61 -2.40
C HIS A 447 2.33 21.43 -3.16
N ALA A 448 2.14 20.22 -2.63
CA ALA A 448 2.56 18.96 -3.28
C ALA A 448 1.98 18.85 -4.70
N PRO A 449 2.83 18.89 -5.77
CA PRO A 449 2.38 18.95 -7.15
C PRO A 449 2.07 17.56 -7.76
N TYR A 450 2.23 16.51 -6.99
CA TYR A 450 2.16 15.12 -7.45
C TYR A 450 0.73 14.57 -7.31
N GLU A 451 0.31 13.74 -8.27
CA GLU A 451 -0.98 13.03 -8.19
C GLU A 451 -0.87 11.69 -7.43
N ASN A 452 0.32 11.10 -7.40
CA ASN A 452 0.63 9.79 -6.81
C ASN A 452 1.08 9.84 -5.34
N VAL A 453 0.78 10.94 -4.63
CA VAL A 453 1.04 11.10 -3.19
C VAL A 453 -0.22 10.84 -2.36
N LEU A 454 -0.06 10.63 -1.05
CA LEU A 454 -1.15 10.35 -0.12
C LEU A 454 -2.24 11.42 -0.14
N LYS A 455 -1.82 12.69 -0.22
CA LYS A 455 -2.71 13.85 -0.20
C LYS A 455 -2.25 14.84 -1.27
N PRO A 456 -2.80 14.74 -2.49
CA PRO A 456 -2.56 15.72 -3.53
C PRO A 456 -2.87 17.13 -3.04
N ASN A 457 -2.07 18.11 -3.46
CA ASN A 457 -2.21 19.50 -3.02
C ASN A 457 -2.08 19.69 -1.49
N LEU A 458 -1.24 18.89 -0.82
CA LEU A 458 -0.84 19.13 0.57
C LEU A 458 -0.05 20.46 0.65
N PRO A 459 -0.52 21.48 1.41
CA PRO A 459 0.25 22.71 1.59
C PRO A 459 1.57 22.43 2.30
N TYR A 460 2.63 23.09 1.87
CA TYR A 460 3.95 23.04 2.48
C TYR A 460 3.99 23.85 3.78
N ALA A 461 3.26 23.37 4.79
CA ALA A 461 3.12 24.02 6.08
C ALA A 461 3.20 22.99 7.22
N ARG A 462 3.90 23.33 8.30
CA ARG A 462 4.19 22.41 9.42
C ARG A 462 2.96 21.71 9.95
N ASP A 463 1.92 22.46 10.31
CA ASP A 463 0.71 21.90 10.93
C ASP A 463 0.01 20.92 9.96
N ALA A 464 -0.01 21.23 8.66
CA ALA A 464 -0.64 20.37 7.66
C ALA A 464 0.12 19.05 7.47
N VAL A 465 1.46 19.09 7.53
CA VAL A 465 2.30 17.90 7.49
C VAL A 465 2.10 17.05 8.74
N ILE A 466 2.13 17.67 9.93
CA ILE A 466 1.90 16.97 11.21
C ILE A 466 0.53 16.29 11.22
N ASP A 467 -0.53 16.95 10.77
CA ASP A 467 -1.87 16.36 10.69
C ASP A 467 -1.90 15.09 9.82
N VAL A 468 -1.19 15.10 8.68
CA VAL A 468 -1.08 13.93 7.80
C VAL A 468 -0.27 12.81 8.47
N VAL A 469 0.84 13.13 9.14
CA VAL A 469 1.65 12.16 9.88
C VAL A 469 0.84 11.54 11.03
N LYS A 470 0.05 12.35 11.77
CA LYS A 470 -0.86 11.87 12.81
C LYS A 470 -1.88 10.89 12.24
N GLN A 471 -2.49 11.23 11.12
CA GLN A 471 -3.45 10.36 10.43
C GLN A 471 -2.80 9.00 10.07
N ILE A 472 -1.59 9.02 9.48
CA ILE A 472 -0.87 7.80 9.14
C ILE A 472 -0.62 6.93 10.39
N ILE A 473 -0.17 7.53 11.49
CA ILE A 473 0.11 6.81 12.74
C ILE A 473 -1.17 6.22 13.33
N GLN A 474 -2.28 6.97 13.33
CA GLN A 474 -3.57 6.51 13.87
C GLN A 474 -4.20 5.39 13.02
N ASP A 475 -4.07 5.47 11.70
CA ASP A 475 -4.58 4.48 10.76
C ASP A 475 -3.77 3.18 10.83
N PHE A 476 -2.44 3.29 10.91
CA PHE A 476 -1.54 2.13 10.90
C PHE A 476 -1.31 1.50 12.29
N ARG A 477 -1.38 2.31 13.36
CA ARG A 477 -1.11 1.94 14.76
C ARG A 477 0.21 1.16 14.92
N PRO A 478 1.36 1.80 14.66
CA PRO A 478 2.66 1.16 14.75
C PRO A 478 3.04 0.78 16.19
N ALA A 479 3.56 -0.43 16.37
CA ALA A 479 4.28 -0.80 17.60
C ALA A 479 5.73 -0.29 17.59
N MET A 480 6.28 -0.01 16.42
CA MET A 480 7.57 0.63 16.24
C MET A 480 7.54 1.65 15.11
N ILE A 481 8.20 2.78 15.34
CA ILE A 481 8.43 3.83 14.36
C ILE A 481 9.94 3.97 14.15
N ALA A 482 10.40 3.94 12.91
CA ALA A 482 11.77 4.21 12.52
C ALA A 482 11.84 5.54 11.77
N THR A 483 12.83 6.37 12.08
CA THR A 483 12.96 7.72 11.53
C THR A 483 14.44 8.14 11.54
N PRO A 484 14.90 9.12 10.74
CA PRO A 484 16.30 9.56 10.81
C PRO A 484 16.72 10.05 12.19
N HIS A 485 18.03 10.18 12.39
CA HIS A 485 18.55 10.78 13.60
C HIS A 485 18.16 12.27 13.71
N PRO A 486 17.70 12.76 14.88
CA PRO A 486 17.32 14.18 15.05
C PRO A 486 18.50 15.16 14.93
N ASP A 487 19.73 14.67 15.05
CA ASP A 487 20.98 15.43 14.91
C ASP A 487 21.72 15.19 13.58
N GLU A 488 21.06 14.60 12.58
CA GLU A 488 21.64 14.39 11.24
C GLU A 488 22.07 15.73 10.61
N ARG A 489 23.04 15.75 9.69
CA ARG A 489 23.61 16.96 9.09
C ARG A 489 22.69 17.64 8.06
N HIS A 490 22.02 16.89 7.21
CA HIS A 490 20.98 17.30 6.27
C HIS A 490 19.73 17.81 7.00
N VAL A 491 19.15 18.90 6.49
CA VAL A 491 18.03 19.57 7.14
C VAL A 491 16.73 18.77 7.05
N ASP A 492 16.47 18.12 5.92
CA ASP A 492 15.26 17.31 5.74
C ASP A 492 15.27 16.06 6.62
N HIS A 493 16.43 15.45 6.89
CA HIS A 493 16.53 14.28 7.77
C HIS A 493 16.17 14.63 9.20
N ARG A 494 16.75 15.70 9.74
CA ARG A 494 16.37 16.20 11.07
C ARG A 494 14.89 16.53 11.11
N THR A 495 14.39 17.23 10.09
CA THR A 495 13.00 17.68 10.10
C THR A 495 12.00 16.52 9.96
N ALA A 496 12.34 15.47 9.20
CA ALA A 496 11.53 14.25 9.13
C ALA A 496 11.35 13.62 10.51
N ASN A 497 12.44 13.55 11.30
CA ASN A 497 12.34 13.15 12.70
C ASN A 497 11.44 14.07 13.50
N TRP A 498 11.60 15.38 13.35
CA TRP A 498 10.82 16.37 14.10
C TRP A 498 9.32 16.28 13.80
N PHE A 499 8.93 16.10 12.53
CA PHE A 499 7.53 15.84 12.16
C PHE A 499 7.00 14.56 12.81
N ALA A 500 7.74 13.46 12.72
CA ALA A 500 7.34 12.17 13.27
C ALA A 500 7.18 12.22 14.80
N ILE A 501 8.17 12.76 15.52
CA ILE A 501 8.15 12.85 16.98
C ILE A 501 7.06 13.81 17.46
N LYS A 502 6.89 14.97 16.82
CA LYS A 502 5.85 15.93 17.20
C LYS A 502 4.46 15.31 17.06
N ALA A 503 4.21 14.61 15.95
CA ALA A 503 2.97 13.85 15.78
C ALA A 503 2.78 12.79 16.86
N CYS A 504 3.84 12.04 17.22
CA CYS A 504 3.78 11.06 18.30
C CYS A 504 3.46 11.69 19.66
N GLN A 505 4.09 12.82 20.01
CA GLN A 505 3.87 13.52 21.28
C GLN A 505 2.45 14.10 21.36
N GLU A 506 1.94 14.69 20.28
CA GLU A 506 0.56 15.16 20.23
C GLU A 506 -0.45 14.01 20.38
N LEU A 507 -0.24 12.91 19.66
CA LEU A 507 -1.09 11.72 19.78
C LEU A 507 -0.99 11.09 21.17
N LEU A 508 0.17 11.14 21.82
CA LEU A 508 0.34 10.64 23.19
C LEU A 508 -0.49 11.47 24.17
N ARG A 509 -0.43 12.79 24.06
CA ARG A 509 -1.27 13.72 24.85
C ARG A 509 -2.76 13.47 24.61
N GLU A 510 -3.13 13.16 23.37
CA GLU A 510 -4.51 12.81 22.96
C GLU A 510 -4.91 11.37 23.28
N LYS A 511 -3.99 10.53 23.79
CA LYS A 511 -4.18 9.09 24.06
C LYS A 511 -4.54 8.27 22.82
N HIS A 512 -3.97 8.64 21.68
CA HIS A 512 -4.17 8.02 20.37
C HIS A 512 -2.95 7.22 19.87
N ILE A 513 -1.87 7.14 20.66
CA ILE A 513 -0.72 6.26 20.43
C ILE A 513 -0.40 5.51 21.73
N ASP A 514 0.15 4.30 21.60
CA ASP A 514 0.60 3.52 22.75
C ASP A 514 1.86 4.16 23.36
N PRO A 515 1.90 4.49 24.67
CA PRO A 515 3.11 4.96 25.33
C PRO A 515 4.30 3.99 25.19
N GLY A 516 4.04 2.70 24.94
CA GLY A 516 5.02 1.66 24.68
C GLY A 516 5.53 1.57 23.24
N THR A 517 5.05 2.42 22.32
CA THR A 517 5.57 2.47 20.95
C THR A 517 7.08 2.73 20.96
N ILE A 518 7.83 1.84 20.32
CA ILE A 518 9.29 1.95 20.20
C ILE A 518 9.59 2.96 19.11
N VAL A 519 10.48 3.92 19.38
CA VAL A 519 10.97 4.84 18.36
C VAL A 519 12.46 4.59 18.13
N LEU A 520 12.82 4.31 16.88
CA LEU A 520 14.20 4.15 16.43
C LEU A 520 14.65 5.37 15.62
N ALA A 521 15.89 5.76 15.85
CA ALA A 521 16.67 6.70 15.07
C ALA A 521 17.75 5.95 14.28
N ASP A 522 18.02 6.40 13.05
CA ASP A 522 19.18 5.93 12.28
C ASP A 522 20.50 6.47 12.88
N GLN A 523 21.65 6.08 12.31
CA GLN A 523 22.94 6.67 12.64
C GLN A 523 23.04 8.10 12.08
N ALA A 524 23.58 9.04 12.87
CA ALA A 524 23.82 10.39 12.38
C ALA A 524 25.07 10.45 11.46
N TYR A 525 24.89 10.86 10.21
CA TYR A 525 25.99 11.13 9.28
C TYR A 525 26.60 12.52 9.52
N GLY A 526 27.30 12.64 10.65
CA GLY A 526 28.02 13.86 11.05
C GLY A 526 27.20 14.76 11.99
N ALA A 527 27.91 15.52 12.83
CA ALA A 527 27.29 16.46 13.74
C ALA A 527 26.91 17.75 12.99
N GLY A 528 25.61 17.98 12.80
CA GLY A 528 25.12 19.31 12.44
C GLY A 528 25.50 20.29 13.56
N GLY A 529 25.98 21.49 13.23
CA GLY A 529 26.40 22.53 14.19
C GLY A 529 25.25 23.17 14.97
N PHE A 530 24.30 22.38 15.47
CA PHE A 530 23.05 22.79 16.10
C PHE A 530 22.98 22.30 17.56
N LYS A 531 21.97 22.75 18.30
CA LYS A 531 21.67 22.26 19.65
C LYS A 531 21.36 20.77 19.58
N PRO A 532 22.13 19.89 20.23
CA PRO A 532 21.90 18.45 20.19
C PRO A 532 20.52 18.10 20.75
N ALA A 533 19.91 17.05 20.18
CA ALA A 533 18.68 16.49 20.69
C ALA A 533 18.87 16.02 22.15
N PRO A 534 17.92 16.30 23.05
CA PRO A 534 18.03 15.99 24.48
C PRO A 534 17.79 14.51 24.81
N TYR A 535 17.72 13.65 23.79
CA TYR A 535 17.33 12.26 23.92
C TYR A 535 18.44 11.35 24.43
N HIS A 536 18.02 10.30 25.12
CA HIS A 536 18.85 9.16 25.46
C HIS A 536 18.66 8.04 24.43
N TYR A 537 19.78 7.38 24.08
CA TYR A 537 19.81 6.38 23.03
C TYR A 537 20.31 5.03 23.54
N GLU A 538 19.61 3.96 23.18
CA GLU A 538 20.05 2.57 23.37
C GLU A 538 20.32 1.91 22.01
N LYS A 539 21.40 1.14 21.90
CA LYS A 539 21.65 0.38 20.66
C LYS A 539 20.55 -0.66 20.45
N TYR A 540 20.07 -0.74 19.21
CA TYR A 540 19.09 -1.71 18.75
C TYR A 540 19.66 -2.50 17.57
N PRO A 541 20.34 -3.64 17.83
CA PRO A 541 20.88 -4.48 16.77
C PRO A 541 19.77 -5.27 16.07
N VAL A 542 19.88 -5.37 14.75
CA VAL A 542 19.06 -6.21 13.87
C VAL A 542 20.00 -7.16 13.15
N TYR A 543 19.80 -8.45 13.35
CA TYR A 543 20.59 -9.49 12.71
C TYR A 543 19.99 -9.84 11.34
N LEU A 544 20.85 -10.13 10.37
CA LEU A 544 20.46 -10.45 8.99
C LEU A 544 20.98 -11.82 8.61
N SER A 545 20.17 -12.58 7.86
CA SER A 545 20.68 -13.73 7.12
C SER A 545 21.56 -13.24 5.97
N GLY A 546 22.39 -14.11 5.41
CA GLY A 546 23.15 -13.72 4.23
C GLY A 546 22.30 -13.35 3.02
N GLU A 547 21.11 -13.93 2.88
CA GLU A 547 20.16 -13.54 1.84
C GLU A 547 19.61 -12.13 2.10
N ALA A 548 19.20 -11.83 3.34
CA ALA A 548 18.71 -10.49 3.69
C ALA A 548 19.78 -9.40 3.50
N ALA A 549 21.04 -9.72 3.85
CA ALA A 549 22.17 -8.82 3.63
C ALA A 549 22.49 -8.65 2.13
N ALA A 550 22.31 -9.69 1.31
CA ALA A 550 22.48 -9.61 -0.14
C ALA A 550 21.39 -8.76 -0.78
N LEU A 551 20.13 -8.99 -0.44
CA LEU A 551 18.99 -8.18 -0.88
C LEU A 551 19.17 -6.69 -0.53
N LYS A 552 19.65 -6.39 0.69
CA LYS A 552 20.00 -5.02 1.08
C LYS A 552 21.05 -4.40 0.17
N GLN A 553 22.11 -5.13 -0.19
CA GLN A 553 23.13 -4.59 -1.10
C GLN A 553 22.56 -4.38 -2.52
N GLU A 554 21.84 -5.38 -3.05
CA GLU A 554 21.20 -5.31 -4.36
C GLU A 554 20.24 -4.13 -4.48
N MET A 555 19.51 -3.82 -3.40
CA MET A 555 18.60 -2.68 -3.30
C MET A 555 19.29 -1.35 -3.60
N GLY A 556 20.56 -1.18 -3.20
CA GLY A 556 21.33 0.05 -3.48
C GLY A 556 21.55 0.28 -4.98
N TRP A 557 21.56 -0.77 -5.80
CA TRP A 557 21.82 -0.67 -7.24
C TRP A 557 20.64 -0.09 -8.03
N ILE A 558 19.46 -0.02 -7.41
CA ILE A 558 18.23 0.49 -8.03
C ILE A 558 18.22 2.02 -8.07
N TYR A 559 18.89 2.69 -7.12
CA TYR A 559 18.93 4.16 -6.99
C TYR A 559 19.93 4.83 -7.92
N GLN A 560 19.84 4.58 -9.22
CA GLN A 560 20.86 5.15 -10.11
C GLN A 560 20.67 6.65 -10.30
N SER A 561 19.51 7.23 -9.98
CA SER A 561 19.31 8.67 -10.09
C SER A 561 20.17 9.44 -9.08
N GLN A 562 20.47 8.80 -7.95
CA GLN A 562 21.22 9.35 -6.84
C GLN A 562 22.71 9.03 -6.97
N ASP A 563 23.04 7.75 -6.89
CA ASP A 563 24.42 7.27 -6.74
C ASP A 563 24.99 6.65 -8.03
N GLY A 564 24.15 6.59 -9.07
CA GLY A 564 24.49 5.90 -10.29
C GLY A 564 24.91 4.47 -10.02
N ASN A 565 26.17 4.16 -10.30
CA ASN A 565 26.73 2.84 -10.17
C ASN A 565 27.70 2.67 -9.00
N ILE A 566 27.76 3.65 -8.09
CA ILE A 566 28.70 3.62 -6.96
C ILE A 566 28.44 2.38 -6.09
N ASP A 567 27.18 2.10 -5.74
CA ASP A 567 26.84 0.95 -4.88
C ASP A 567 27.11 -0.40 -5.56
N GLU A 568 26.93 -0.49 -6.87
CA GLU A 568 27.30 -1.70 -7.62
C GLU A 568 28.83 -1.85 -7.72
N GLY A 569 29.54 -0.74 -7.91
CA GLY A 569 31.00 -0.70 -7.93
C GLY A 569 31.62 -1.04 -6.57
N MET A 570 30.91 -0.74 -5.48
CA MET A 570 31.30 -0.99 -4.09
C MET A 570 30.77 -2.33 -3.55
N LYS A 571 30.27 -3.21 -4.43
CA LYS A 571 29.74 -4.52 -4.03
C LYS A 571 30.74 -5.33 -3.24
N ARG A 572 30.25 -5.95 -2.18
CA ARG A 572 30.98 -6.90 -1.34
C ARG A 572 30.61 -8.32 -1.72
N THR A 573 31.54 -9.24 -1.49
CA THR A 573 31.26 -10.67 -1.61
C THR A 573 30.28 -11.11 -0.52
N PHE A 574 29.58 -12.23 -0.74
CA PHE A 574 28.60 -12.77 0.22
C PHE A 574 29.16 -12.94 1.64
N ALA A 575 30.46 -13.27 1.76
CA ALA A 575 31.15 -13.46 3.04
C ALA A 575 31.54 -12.15 3.75
N GLU A 576 31.64 -11.03 3.01
CA GLU A 576 31.99 -9.70 3.52
C GLU A 576 30.76 -8.86 3.87
N LEU A 577 29.57 -9.32 3.47
CA LEU A 577 28.31 -8.68 3.80
C LEU A 577 28.05 -8.72 5.32
N PRO A 578 27.73 -7.59 5.95
CA PRO A 578 27.44 -7.55 7.37
C PRO A 578 26.21 -8.39 7.70
N ARG A 579 26.23 -9.06 8.86
CA ARG A 579 25.10 -9.84 9.41
C ARG A 579 24.39 -9.11 10.55
N GLU A 580 24.73 -7.85 10.76
CA GLU A 580 24.18 -6.99 11.80
C GLU A 580 24.03 -5.56 11.27
N GLU A 581 22.88 -4.97 11.53
CA GLU A 581 22.51 -3.57 11.30
C GLU A 581 22.20 -2.96 12.67
N VAL A 582 22.73 -1.77 12.98
CA VAL A 582 22.57 -1.16 14.31
C VAL A 582 21.87 0.17 14.19
N HIS A 583 20.72 0.27 14.86
CA HIS A 583 19.95 1.50 15.03
C HIS A 583 20.00 1.97 16.48
N TYR A 584 19.38 3.12 16.76
CA TYR A 584 19.33 3.70 18.10
C TYR A 584 17.89 3.87 18.56
N ARG A 585 17.48 3.17 19.61
CA ARG A 585 16.20 3.40 20.27
C ARG A 585 16.26 4.72 21.04
N ILE A 586 15.33 5.63 20.77
CA ILE A 586 15.07 6.81 21.59
C ILE A 586 14.22 6.36 22.78
N VAL A 587 14.78 6.42 24.00
CA VAL A 587 14.10 5.87 25.19
C VAL A 587 13.14 6.85 25.87
N ASP A 588 13.33 8.14 25.65
CA ASP A 588 12.66 9.24 26.34
C ASP A 588 12.04 10.25 25.35
N TRP A 589 11.59 9.77 24.18
CA TRP A 589 10.97 10.62 23.16
C TRP A 589 9.72 11.36 23.68
N GLN A 590 9.09 10.84 24.73
CA GLN A 590 7.90 11.40 25.38
C GLN A 590 8.19 12.65 26.24
N GLU A 591 9.44 12.85 26.70
CA GLU A 591 9.75 13.80 27.80
C GLU A 591 10.14 15.20 27.33
N HIS A 592 10.43 15.37 26.04
CA HIS A 592 11.09 16.57 25.51
C HIS A 592 10.23 17.33 24.48
N GLU A 593 8.91 17.41 24.64
CA GLU A 593 8.06 18.12 23.67
C GLU A 593 8.49 19.59 23.46
N GLY A 594 8.60 20.02 22.20
CA GLY A 594 8.90 21.40 21.81
C GLY A 594 10.38 21.81 21.89
N TRP A 595 11.32 20.88 22.10
CA TRP A 595 12.75 21.20 22.23
C TRP A 595 13.40 21.82 20.98
N ASN A 596 12.78 21.60 19.82
CA ASN A 596 13.20 21.90 18.45
C ASN A 596 12.27 22.91 17.75
N GLU A 597 11.33 23.54 18.48
CA GLU A 597 10.38 24.54 17.95
C GLU A 597 10.87 25.98 18.01
#